data_AF-G0N3R8-F1
#
_entry.id   AF-G0N3R8-F1
#
_cell.length_a   1.000
_cell.length_b   1.000
_cell.length_c   1.000
_cell.angle_alpha   90.00
_cell.angle_beta   90.00
_cell.angle_gamma   90.00
#
_symmetry.space_group_name_H-M   'P 1'
#
loop_
_entity.id
_entity.type
_entity.pdbx_description
1 polymer ?
#
loop_
_entity_poly.entity_id
_entity_poly.type
_entity_poly.pdbx_seq_one_letter_code
_entity_poly.pdbx_strand_id
1 'polypeptide(L)'
;MAPEKYEEYELNMTYSDKTNCVSKLTVKVKMVDNLEYDLYGLPENPRATRLTSVKQESLDCKVCLAPFSDHIPSSLPRILPACGHTICHNCAVTIQKMTFNQLAIACPFDRTVTNMKAENLPRNFAILDLIEERGDAAKLTSKVNDIKICEDPVYPCYENEKHESTKYCRKCDADFCDSCFLSVHSSKILSSHQSYSVSHRRFRLPKCSMHSNNIVFHFCNDKECKASTPLCCNTCMQSLHENHTTVPIEEKAEQNERQLLKLLATLSWTEGKKEEALQQAKQNVESLSRSDSEYEEVSTEIKIERDLEKIRETKKEIEDILEKRDTSLLLSQKIVEKGEALCKEATVVPIPMPTIQEIVHSTPKIAKPVRIARQLINYRTWFKPK
;
A
#
# COMPACT_ATOMS: atom_id res chain seq x y z
N MET A 1 34.39 -23.20 -36.88
CA MET A 1 33.15 -22.58 -37.38
C MET A 1 32.39 -22.10 -36.16
N ALA A 2 32.57 -20.83 -35.81
CA ALA A 2 31.93 -20.16 -34.69
C ALA A 2 30.70 -19.39 -35.24
N PRO A 3 29.63 -19.21 -34.46
CA PRO A 3 28.37 -18.74 -35.00
C PRO A 3 28.48 -17.30 -35.51
N GLU A 4 27.95 -17.13 -36.72
CA GLU A 4 27.68 -15.85 -37.38
C GLU A 4 26.66 -15.04 -36.60
N LYS A 5 26.79 -13.71 -36.71
CA LYS A 5 25.92 -12.62 -36.22
C LYS A 5 26.28 -12.05 -34.86
N TYR A 6 26.97 -10.91 -34.93
CA TYR A 6 26.65 -9.79 -34.04
C TYR A 6 25.15 -9.54 -34.16
N GLU A 7 24.40 -9.89 -33.12
CA GLU A 7 23.00 -9.50 -33.02
C GLU A 7 22.97 -7.98 -32.92
N GLU A 8 22.41 -7.38 -33.97
CA GLU A 8 21.86 -6.04 -33.99
C GLU A 8 21.14 -5.72 -32.68
N TYR A 9 21.05 -4.45 -32.32
CA TYR A 9 19.94 -3.97 -31.50
C TYR A 9 18.64 -4.12 -32.31
N GLU A 10 18.20 -5.35 -32.55
CA GLU A 10 16.91 -5.65 -33.16
C GLU A 10 15.87 -5.73 -32.04
N LEU A 11 15.13 -4.64 -31.88
CA LEU A 11 13.89 -4.65 -31.11
C LEU A 11 12.80 -5.30 -31.99
N ASN A 12 12.77 -6.63 -32.03
CA ASN A 12 11.75 -7.37 -32.78
C ASN A 12 10.41 -7.33 -32.05
N MET A 13 9.53 -6.42 -32.49
CA MET A 13 8.15 -6.29 -32.03
C MET A 13 7.22 -7.12 -32.92
N THR A 14 6.79 -8.30 -32.47
CA THR A 14 5.74 -9.06 -33.16
C THR A 14 4.40 -8.88 -32.44
N TYR A 15 3.42 -8.37 -33.19
CA TYR A 15 2.04 -8.23 -32.75
C TYR A 15 1.25 -9.44 -33.26
N SER A 16 0.84 -10.35 -32.38
CA SER A 16 -0.07 -11.44 -32.75
C SER A 16 -1.41 -11.25 -32.05
N ASP A 17 -2.34 -10.63 -32.77
CA ASP A 17 -3.75 -10.56 -32.38
C ASP A 17 -4.46 -11.83 -32.87
N LYS A 18 -4.32 -12.92 -32.13
CA LYS A 18 -5.12 -14.13 -32.31
C LYS A 18 -5.41 -14.73 -30.96
N THR A 19 -6.34 -14.10 -30.23
CA THR A 19 -7.29 -14.65 -29.24
C THR A 19 -7.49 -13.66 -28.08
N ASN A 20 -8.74 -13.56 -27.66
CA ASN A 20 -9.34 -12.53 -26.82
C ASN A 20 -8.94 -12.63 -25.33
N CYS A 21 -7.66 -12.86 -25.00
CA CYS A 21 -7.17 -12.95 -23.63
C CYS A 21 -5.83 -12.22 -23.50
N VAL A 22 -5.81 -11.10 -22.77
CA VAL A 22 -4.65 -10.32 -22.26
C VAL A 22 -3.46 -10.20 -23.23
N SER A 23 -3.27 -9.01 -23.81
CA SER A 23 -2.10 -8.69 -24.65
C SER A 23 -0.79 -8.95 -23.89
N LYS A 24 -0.04 -9.97 -24.29
CA LYS A 24 1.25 -10.31 -23.68
C LYS A 24 2.38 -9.55 -24.39
N LEU A 25 2.81 -8.43 -23.81
CA LEU A 25 4.03 -7.74 -24.24
C LEU A 25 5.25 -8.51 -23.73
N THR A 26 6.04 -9.10 -24.62
CA THR A 26 7.30 -9.76 -24.27
C THR A 26 8.46 -8.90 -24.76
N VAL A 27 9.12 -8.21 -23.83
CA VAL A 27 10.35 -7.45 -24.13
C VAL A 27 11.53 -8.34 -23.76
N LYS A 28 12.31 -8.80 -24.75
CA LYS A 28 13.58 -9.48 -24.50
C LYS A 28 14.70 -8.43 -24.57
N VAL A 29 15.17 -8.01 -23.40
CA VAL A 29 16.36 -7.15 -23.28
C VAL A 29 17.55 -8.06 -22.96
N LYS A 30 18.57 -8.04 -23.82
CA LYS A 30 19.86 -8.70 -23.55
C LYS A 30 20.83 -7.59 -23.15
N MET A 31 21.03 -7.43 -21.84
CA MET A 31 22.09 -6.56 -21.33
C MET A 31 23.43 -7.24 -21.61
N VAL A 32 24.40 -6.51 -22.14
CA VAL A 32 25.79 -6.98 -22.15
C VAL A 32 26.32 -6.70 -20.76
N ASP A 33 26.33 -7.71 -19.89
CA ASP A 33 27.06 -7.67 -18.63
C ASP A 33 28.55 -7.57 -18.97
N ASN A 34 29.06 -6.33 -19.04
CA ASN A 34 30.48 -6.06 -19.09
C ASN A 34 30.79 -5.01 -18.03
N LEU A 35 30.81 -5.47 -16.78
CA LEU A 35 31.67 -5.01 -15.71
C LEU A 35 31.75 -6.12 -14.66
N GLU A 36 32.51 -7.17 -14.97
CA GLU A 36 33.29 -7.83 -13.92
C GLU A 36 34.25 -6.76 -13.38
N TYR A 37 33.85 -6.09 -12.29
CA TYR A 37 34.77 -5.26 -11.54
C TYR A 37 35.62 -6.21 -10.71
N ASP A 38 36.87 -6.36 -11.11
CA ASP A 38 37.90 -7.05 -10.35
C ASP A 38 37.92 -6.53 -8.90
N LEU A 39 37.57 -7.44 -8.01
CA LEU A 39 37.67 -7.38 -6.56
C LEU A 39 39.15 -7.43 -6.15
N TYR A 40 39.91 -6.34 -6.31
CA TYR A 40 41.20 -6.19 -5.63
C TYR A 40 41.44 -4.74 -5.19
N GLY A 41 41.44 -4.53 -3.87
CA GLY A 41 42.09 -3.38 -3.24
C GLY A 41 41.18 -2.36 -2.56
N LEU A 42 40.23 -2.79 -1.71
CA LEU A 42 39.74 -1.90 -0.64
C LEU A 42 40.80 -1.85 0.47
N PRO A 43 41.30 -0.68 0.89
CA PRO A 43 41.94 -0.57 2.19
C PRO A 43 40.88 -0.83 3.27
N GLU A 44 41.19 -1.77 4.15
CA GLU A 44 40.40 -2.16 5.31
C GLU A 44 39.86 -0.92 6.04
N ASN A 45 38.55 -0.86 6.22
CA ASN A 45 37.83 0.16 6.98
C ASN A 45 38.12 -0.02 8.48
N PRO A 46 38.84 0.91 9.14
CA PRO A 46 38.99 0.90 10.57
C PRO A 46 38.33 2.19 11.08
N ARG A 47 37.02 2.15 11.39
CA ARG A 47 36.36 2.86 12.52
C ARG A 47 34.87 3.08 12.26
N ALA A 48 34.08 2.02 12.44
CA ALA A 48 32.74 2.18 13.01
C ALA A 48 32.89 2.52 14.51
N THR A 49 33.24 3.77 14.83
CA THR A 49 33.28 4.21 16.23
C THR A 49 31.85 4.55 16.63
N ARG A 50 31.22 3.67 17.41
CA ARG A 50 29.99 3.98 18.15
C ARG A 50 30.25 5.25 18.94
N LEU A 51 29.48 6.31 18.67
CA LEU A 51 29.39 7.46 19.56
C LEU A 51 28.80 7.00 20.89
N THR A 52 29.69 6.67 21.82
CA THR A 52 29.36 6.50 23.23
C THR A 52 28.80 7.82 23.75
N SER A 53 27.59 7.78 24.28
CA SER A 53 26.91 8.87 24.98
C SER A 53 27.87 9.54 25.98
N VAL A 54 28.37 10.73 25.62
CA VAL A 54 28.96 11.65 26.59
C VAL A 54 27.79 12.14 27.44
N LYS A 55 27.79 11.82 28.74
CA LYS A 55 26.83 12.38 29.70
C LYS A 55 26.90 13.91 29.63
N GLN A 56 25.95 14.50 28.93
CA GLN A 56 25.82 15.94 28.80
C GLN A 56 25.42 16.50 30.17
N GLU A 57 26.29 17.27 30.80
CA GLU A 57 25.96 17.97 32.04
C GLU A 57 24.78 18.92 31.79
N SER A 58 23.80 18.92 32.70
CA SER A 58 22.58 19.71 32.53
C SER A 58 22.81 21.19 32.89
N LEU A 59 22.49 22.08 31.95
CA LEU A 59 22.62 23.54 32.08
C LEU A 59 21.38 24.11 32.79
N ASP A 60 21.22 23.70 34.05
CA ASP A 60 20.09 24.10 34.89
C ASP A 60 20.53 24.95 36.07
N CYS A 61 19.68 25.87 36.49
CA CYS A 61 19.83 26.61 37.73
C CYS A 61 19.82 25.64 38.91
N LYS A 62 20.91 25.55 39.68
CA LYS A 62 20.99 24.60 40.81
C LYS A 62 20.17 24.99 42.04
N VAL A 63 19.44 26.10 41.98
CA VAL A 63 18.52 26.55 43.05
C VAL A 63 17.09 26.08 42.79
N CYS A 64 16.54 26.38 41.60
CA CYS A 64 15.17 26.01 41.24
C CYS A 64 15.08 24.82 40.28
N LEU A 65 16.22 24.29 39.83
CA LEU A 65 16.34 23.21 38.85
C LEU A 65 15.72 23.51 37.48
N ALA A 66 15.37 24.77 37.21
CA ALA A 66 14.88 25.18 35.90
C ALA A 66 16.02 25.31 34.89
N PRO A 67 15.82 24.91 33.62
CA PRO A 67 16.81 25.07 32.58
C PRO A 67 17.08 26.55 32.30
N PHE A 68 18.34 26.89 32.08
CA PHE A 68 18.70 28.23 31.64
C PHE A 68 18.22 28.50 30.21
N SER A 69 17.90 29.76 29.91
CA SER A 69 17.44 30.17 28.58
C SER A 69 17.78 31.64 28.33
N ASP A 70 18.16 31.98 27.09
CA ASP A 70 18.27 33.38 26.66
C ASP A 70 16.91 34.01 26.28
N HIS A 71 15.91 33.18 25.95
CA HIS A 71 14.61 33.64 25.49
C HIS A 71 13.61 33.90 26.62
N ILE A 72 13.84 33.30 27.80
CA ILE A 72 12.96 33.42 28.95
C ILE A 72 13.63 34.30 30.01
N PRO A 73 13.16 35.55 30.25
CA PRO A 73 13.81 36.48 31.16
C PRO A 73 13.99 35.95 32.59
N SER A 74 13.05 35.15 33.09
CA SER A 74 13.11 34.54 34.43
C SER A 74 14.18 33.44 34.54
N SER A 75 14.49 32.77 33.43
CA SER A 75 15.49 31.70 33.33
C SER A 75 16.87 32.20 32.86
N LEU A 76 17.06 33.51 32.70
CA LEU A 76 18.36 34.07 32.32
C LEU A 76 19.42 33.76 33.39
N PRO A 77 20.55 33.14 33.02
CA PRO A 77 21.65 32.89 33.95
C PRO A 77 22.34 34.22 34.33
N ARG A 78 22.39 34.51 35.62
CA ARG A 78 23.02 35.70 36.22
C ARG A 78 24.17 35.30 37.11
N ILE A 79 25.31 35.99 36.97
CA ILE A 79 26.50 35.78 37.79
C ILE A 79 26.42 36.66 39.03
N LEU A 80 26.69 36.11 40.21
CA LEU A 80 26.95 36.86 41.44
C LEU A 80 28.42 37.28 41.48
N PRO A 81 28.79 38.54 41.21
CA PRO A 81 30.19 38.90 40.96
C PRO A 81 31.10 38.79 42.18
N ALA A 82 30.53 38.76 43.39
CA ALA A 82 31.31 38.57 44.62
C ALA A 82 31.88 37.14 44.76
N CYS A 83 31.29 36.13 44.10
CA CYS A 83 31.72 34.74 44.23
C CYS A 83 31.73 33.91 42.94
N GLY A 84 31.23 34.45 41.83
CA GLY A 84 31.23 33.79 40.51
C GLY A 84 30.13 32.74 40.31
N HIS A 85 29.34 32.41 41.33
CA HIS A 85 28.22 31.47 41.19
C HIS A 85 27.12 32.02 40.28
N THR A 86 26.50 31.11 39.52
CA THR A 86 25.43 31.45 38.59
C THR A 86 24.08 30.91 39.04
N ILE A 87 23.06 31.78 39.04
CA ILE A 87 21.66 31.45 39.35
C ILE A 87 20.74 32.07 38.30
N CYS A 88 19.50 31.59 38.16
CA CYS A 88 18.56 32.24 37.24
C CYS A 88 18.07 33.59 37.80
N HIS A 89 17.66 34.49 36.92
CA HIS A 89 17.18 35.82 37.29
C HIS A 89 16.02 35.75 38.30
N ASN A 90 15.10 34.80 38.15
CA ASN A 90 14.00 34.61 39.11
C ASN A 90 14.50 34.24 40.52
N CYS A 91 15.50 33.36 40.62
CA CYS A 91 16.12 33.01 41.90
C CYS A 91 16.82 34.24 42.51
N ALA A 92 17.53 35.04 41.71
CA ALA A 92 18.17 36.26 42.18
C ALA A 92 17.16 37.25 42.77
N VAL A 93 16.03 37.49 42.08
CA VAL A 93 14.94 38.36 42.55
C VAL A 93 14.31 37.80 43.82
N THR A 94 14.09 36.48 43.89
CA THR A 94 13.45 35.83 45.04
C THR A 94 14.33 35.96 46.29
N ILE A 95 15.63 35.67 46.17
CA ILE A 95 16.59 35.78 47.27
C ILE A 95 16.75 37.24 47.73
N GLN A 96 16.76 38.19 46.79
CA GLN A 96 16.81 39.61 47.11
C GLN A 96 15.62 40.06 47.97
N LYS A 97 14.40 39.64 47.63
CA LYS A 97 13.19 39.97 48.39
C LYS A 97 13.19 39.43 49.81
N MET A 98 13.89 38.32 50.05
CA MET A 98 14.05 37.73 51.39
C MET A 98 15.07 38.47 52.25
N THR A 99 15.85 39.39 51.69
CA THR A 99 16.88 40.15 52.42
C THR A 99 16.28 41.43 52.99
N PHE A 100 16.52 41.72 54.28
CA PHE A 100 15.90 42.82 55.05
C PHE A 100 15.96 44.19 54.37
N ASN A 101 17.05 44.48 53.64
CA ASN A 101 17.24 45.75 52.94
C ASN A 101 16.92 45.70 51.44
N GLN A 102 16.65 44.52 50.85
CA GLN A 102 16.42 44.30 49.41
C GLN A 102 17.49 44.88 48.45
N LEU A 103 18.64 45.30 48.97
CA LEU A 103 19.75 45.90 48.23
C LEU A 103 20.93 44.93 48.00
N ALA A 104 20.83 43.72 48.55
CA ALA A 104 21.88 42.72 48.46
C ALA A 104 21.30 41.32 48.20
N ILE A 105 22.15 40.43 47.71
CA ILE A 105 21.83 39.04 47.42
C ILE A 105 22.90 38.18 48.08
N ALA A 106 22.51 37.33 49.03
CA ALA A 106 23.39 36.31 49.58
C ALA A 106 23.39 35.08 48.68
N CYS A 107 24.56 34.65 48.24
CA CYS A 107 24.69 33.47 47.39
C CYS A 107 24.13 32.22 48.10
N PRO A 108 23.29 31.40 47.46
CA PRO A 108 22.74 30.20 48.09
C PRO A 108 23.76 29.07 48.28
N PHE A 109 24.91 29.15 47.60
CA PHE A 109 25.94 28.11 47.62
C PHE A 109 27.02 28.37 48.67
N ASP A 110 27.50 29.61 48.77
CA ASP A 110 28.62 29.98 49.64
C ASP A 110 28.30 31.12 50.64
N ARG A 111 27.06 31.65 50.59
CA ARG A 111 26.55 32.74 51.44
C ARG A 111 27.28 34.08 51.27
N THR A 112 28.15 34.23 50.27
CA THR A 112 28.82 35.49 49.96
C THR A 112 27.79 36.53 49.54
N VAL A 113 27.87 37.72 50.14
CA VAL A 113 26.90 38.80 49.90
C VAL A 113 27.36 39.67 48.72
N THR A 114 26.49 39.77 47.72
CA THR A 114 26.65 40.70 46.60
C THR A 114 25.73 41.90 46.81
N ASN A 115 26.31 43.10 47.01
CA ASN A 115 25.55 44.35 47.22
C ASN A 115 25.07 44.97 45.90
N MET A 116 24.26 44.23 45.14
CA MET A 116 23.64 44.70 43.89
C MET A 116 22.21 44.20 43.75
N LYS A 117 21.40 44.95 42.99
CA LYS A 117 20.06 44.54 42.60
C LYS A 117 20.10 43.40 41.58
N ALA A 118 19.09 42.52 41.63
CA ALA A 118 18.99 41.37 40.72
C ALA A 118 18.93 41.79 39.24
N GLU A 119 18.38 42.98 38.93
CA GLU A 119 18.34 43.52 37.57
C GLU A 119 19.74 43.90 37.04
N ASN A 120 20.65 44.28 37.95
CA ASN A 120 22.00 44.77 37.63
C ASN A 120 23.05 43.65 37.62
N LEU A 121 22.67 42.40 37.91
CA LEU A 121 23.61 41.28 37.83
C LEU A 121 24.00 41.01 36.37
N PRO A 122 25.30 40.80 36.06
CA PRO A 122 25.72 40.47 34.71
C PRO A 122 25.14 39.13 34.25
N ARG A 123 24.84 39.03 32.95
CA ARG A 123 24.44 37.76 32.32
C ARG A 123 25.66 36.85 32.20
N ASN A 124 25.44 35.54 32.33
CA ASN A 124 26.49 34.56 32.06
C ASN A 124 26.49 34.17 30.57
N PHE A 125 27.19 34.96 29.75
CA PHE A 125 27.28 34.70 28.30
C PHE A 125 27.89 33.32 27.98
N ALA A 126 28.84 32.83 28.76
CA ALA A 126 29.42 31.50 28.54
C ALA A 126 28.38 30.37 28.64
N ILE A 127 27.39 30.47 29.54
CA ILE A 127 26.29 29.50 29.61
C ILE A 127 25.31 29.70 28.45
N LEU A 128 25.08 30.95 28.03
CA LEU A 128 24.19 31.25 26.91
C LEU A 128 24.75 30.73 25.58
N ASP A 129 26.05 30.92 25.32
CA ASP A 129 26.75 30.41 24.14
C ASP A 129 26.66 28.87 24.09
N LEU A 130 26.83 28.19 25.23
CA LEU A 130 26.67 26.74 25.34
C LEU A 130 25.23 26.25 25.07
N ILE A 131 24.22 27.07 25.40
CA ILE A 131 22.81 26.76 25.10
C ILE A 131 22.54 26.91 23.60
N GLU A 132 23.08 27.96 22.98
CA GLU A 132 22.97 28.22 21.55
C GLU A 132 23.63 27.10 20.73
N GLU A 133 24.87 26.73 21.08
CA GLU A 133 25.59 25.62 20.46
C GLU A 133 24.83 24.29 20.56
N ARG A 134 24.22 24.00 21.73
CA ARG A 134 23.36 22.81 21.91
C ARG A 134 22.07 22.90 21.08
N GLY A 135 21.49 24.09 20.96
CA GLY A 135 20.28 24.31 20.16
C GLY A 135 20.53 24.08 18.67
N ASP A 136 21.68 24.50 18.15
CA ASP A 136 22.04 24.31 16.75
C ASP A 136 22.49 22.87 16.46
N ALA A 137 23.17 22.22 17.40
CA ALA A 137 23.43 20.78 17.33
C ALA A 137 22.12 19.95 17.36
N ALA A 138 21.15 20.33 18.20
CA ALA A 138 19.85 19.67 18.26
C ALA A 138 19.04 19.81 16.95
N LYS A 139 19.03 21.01 16.35
CA LYS A 139 18.43 21.25 15.01
C LYS A 139 19.12 20.45 13.91
N LEU A 140 20.43 20.21 14.03
CA LEU A 140 21.16 19.35 13.09
C LEU A 140 20.79 17.88 13.30
N THR A 141 20.65 17.42 14.55
CA THR A 141 20.22 16.04 14.86
C THR A 141 18.77 15.76 14.45
N SER A 142 17.86 16.75 14.49
CA SER A 142 16.50 16.57 13.97
C SER A 142 16.48 16.42 12.44
N LYS A 143 17.38 17.08 11.70
CA LYS A 143 17.55 16.86 10.25
C LYS A 143 18.23 15.53 9.90
N VAL A 144 19.03 14.97 10.83
CA VAL A 144 19.66 13.64 10.69
C VAL A 144 18.66 12.51 10.95
N ASN A 145 17.59 12.74 11.72
CA ASN A 145 16.54 11.74 11.95
C ASN A 145 15.52 11.64 10.79
N ASP A 146 15.46 12.62 9.90
CA ASP A 146 14.63 12.62 8.68
C ASP A 146 15.31 11.96 7.47
N ILE A 147 16.31 11.10 7.69
CA ILE A 147 16.96 10.38 6.60
C ILE A 147 15.99 9.37 5.99
N LYS A 148 15.53 9.66 4.77
CA LYS A 148 14.77 8.72 3.96
C LYS A 148 15.66 7.55 3.59
N ILE A 149 15.44 6.42 4.23
CA ILE A 149 15.98 5.12 3.81
C ILE A 149 15.28 4.77 2.49
N CYS A 150 16.06 4.55 1.44
CA CYS A 150 15.59 4.10 0.13
C CYS A 150 15.97 2.62 -0.02
N GLU A 151 15.01 1.76 -0.37
CA GLU A 151 15.29 0.33 -0.58
C GLU A 151 16.10 0.07 -1.86
N ASP A 152 15.95 0.94 -2.87
CA ASP A 152 16.67 0.87 -4.15
C ASP A 152 17.08 2.29 -4.60
N PRO A 153 18.17 2.85 -4.03
CA PRO A 153 18.64 4.16 -4.41
C PRO A 153 19.33 4.14 -5.78
N VAL A 154 18.97 5.11 -6.63
CA VAL A 154 19.55 5.27 -7.98
C VAL A 154 21.02 5.68 -7.88
N TYR A 155 21.33 6.57 -6.94
CA TYR A 155 22.71 6.94 -6.59
C TYR A 155 22.96 6.68 -5.10
N PRO A 156 23.58 5.57 -4.71
CA PRO A 156 23.81 5.25 -3.31
C PRO A 156 24.75 6.26 -2.64
N CYS A 157 24.54 6.53 -1.35
CA CYS A 157 25.42 7.39 -0.56
C CYS A 157 26.68 6.67 -0.11
N TYR A 158 27.81 7.38 -0.17
CA TYR A 158 29.11 6.89 0.29
C TYR A 158 29.11 6.42 1.74
N GLU A 159 28.40 7.11 2.63
CA GLU A 159 28.32 6.74 4.05
C GLU A 159 27.31 5.61 4.32
N ASN A 160 26.33 5.42 3.44
CA ASN A 160 25.32 4.38 3.58
C ASN A 160 24.64 4.06 2.23
N GLU A 161 24.81 2.84 1.77
CA GLU A 161 24.26 2.32 0.51
C GLU A 161 22.74 2.41 0.42
N LYS A 162 22.03 2.53 1.56
CA LYS A 162 20.56 2.66 1.61
C LYS A 162 20.06 4.11 1.60
N HIS A 163 20.94 5.09 1.43
CA HIS A 163 20.52 6.48 1.26
C HIS A 163 20.66 6.89 -0.20
N GLU A 164 19.76 7.75 -0.66
CA GLU A 164 19.85 8.40 -1.98
C GLU A 164 20.77 9.63 -1.89
N SER A 165 21.77 9.69 -2.77
CA SER A 165 22.70 10.80 -2.86
C SER A 165 22.11 11.98 -3.61
N THR A 166 22.26 13.16 -3.03
CA THR A 166 21.85 14.45 -3.63
C THR A 166 23.02 15.40 -3.85
N LYS A 167 24.16 15.15 -3.18
CA LYS A 167 25.36 15.97 -3.20
C LYS A 167 26.58 15.19 -3.66
N TYR A 168 27.37 15.77 -4.57
CA TYR A 168 28.68 15.28 -4.97
C TYR A 168 29.78 16.20 -4.41
N CYS A 169 30.78 15.62 -3.75
CA CYS A 169 31.95 16.34 -3.26
C CYS A 169 33.16 16.10 -4.18
N ARG A 170 33.64 17.13 -4.88
CA ARG A 170 34.77 16.99 -5.82
C ARG A 170 36.09 16.63 -5.15
N LYS A 171 36.32 17.10 -3.92
CA LYS A 171 37.57 16.84 -3.17
C LYS A 171 37.59 15.43 -2.58
N CYS A 172 36.44 14.93 -2.13
CA CYS A 172 36.29 13.55 -1.65
C CYS A 172 36.08 12.55 -2.78
N ASP A 173 35.72 13.03 -3.98
CA ASP A 173 35.33 12.21 -5.13
C ASP A 173 34.22 11.20 -4.80
N ALA A 174 33.26 11.65 -4.01
CA ALA A 174 32.22 10.79 -3.45
C ALA A 174 30.85 11.49 -3.41
N ASP A 175 29.81 10.66 -3.51
CA ASP A 175 28.41 11.06 -3.50
C ASP A 175 27.81 10.87 -2.10
N PHE A 176 27.02 11.85 -1.65
CA PHE A 176 26.46 11.90 -0.31
C PHE A 176 24.99 12.33 -0.37
N CYS A 177 24.16 11.82 0.54
CA CYS A 177 22.91 12.48 0.86
C CYS A 177 23.19 13.78 1.65
N ASP A 178 22.22 14.70 1.69
CA ASP A 178 22.38 16.00 2.35
C ASP A 178 22.87 15.90 3.81
N SER A 179 22.30 14.97 4.58
CA SER A 179 22.64 14.78 6.00
C SER A 179 24.04 14.19 6.18
N CYS A 180 24.41 13.17 5.40
CA CYS A 180 25.74 12.57 5.43
C CYS A 180 26.81 13.57 4.97
N PHE A 181 26.50 14.41 3.96
CA PHE A 181 27.39 15.48 3.53
C PHE A 181 27.66 16.44 4.70
N LEU A 182 26.63 16.95 5.36
CA LEU A 182 26.78 17.86 6.49
C LEU A 182 27.50 17.22 7.67
N SER A 183 27.20 15.95 7.97
CA SER A 183 27.86 15.21 9.05
C SER A 183 29.37 15.15 8.84
N VAL A 184 29.81 14.70 7.66
CA VAL A 184 31.24 14.55 7.32
C VAL A 184 31.92 15.90 7.13
N HIS A 185 31.25 16.86 6.48
CA HIS A 185 31.86 18.14 6.08
C HIS A 185 31.63 19.29 7.08
N SER A 186 31.01 19.04 8.24
CA SER A 186 30.89 20.02 9.33
C SER A 186 32.21 20.30 10.07
N SER A 187 33.17 19.37 9.98
CA SER A 187 34.49 19.51 10.61
C SER A 187 35.31 20.63 9.99
N LYS A 188 36.08 21.37 10.79
CA LYS A 188 36.94 22.50 10.34
C LYS A 188 37.90 22.15 9.19
N ILE A 189 38.29 20.89 9.06
CA ILE A 189 39.20 20.40 8.01
C ILE A 189 38.46 20.25 6.67
N LEU A 190 37.23 19.75 6.70
CA LEU A 190 36.44 19.37 5.53
C LEU A 190 35.39 20.42 5.14
N SER A 191 35.18 21.45 5.98
CA SER A 191 34.25 22.56 5.73
C SER A 191 34.60 23.39 4.50
N SER A 192 35.86 23.31 4.02
CA SER A 192 36.29 23.95 2.76
C SER A 192 35.89 23.17 1.50
N HIS A 193 35.20 22.04 1.64
CA HIS A 193 34.78 21.22 0.51
C HIS A 193 33.44 21.73 -0.02
N GLN A 194 33.36 21.95 -1.32
CA GLN A 194 32.14 22.39 -1.98
C GLN A 194 31.34 21.19 -2.46
N SER A 195 30.05 21.18 -2.18
CA SER A 195 29.09 20.23 -2.76
C SER A 195 28.52 20.75 -4.08
N TYR A 196 28.33 19.85 -5.03
CA TYR A 196 27.53 20.05 -6.25
C TYR A 196 26.35 19.08 -6.25
N SER A 197 25.38 19.26 -7.16
CA SER A 197 24.36 18.22 -7.38
C SER A 197 24.99 16.95 -7.93
N VAL A 198 24.50 15.78 -7.57
CA VAL A 198 24.91 14.49 -8.19
C VAL A 198 24.68 14.51 -9.69
N SER A 199 23.64 15.20 -10.18
CA SER A 199 23.41 15.41 -11.62
C SER A 199 24.52 16.21 -12.32
N HIS A 200 25.31 16.98 -11.56
CA HIS A 200 26.47 17.73 -12.08
C HIS A 200 27.78 16.94 -11.95
N ARG A 201 27.75 15.71 -11.41
CA ARG A 201 28.89 14.80 -11.46
C ARG A 201 29.13 14.50 -12.94
N ARG A 202 30.18 15.10 -13.51
CA ARG A 202 30.60 14.81 -14.88
C ARG A 202 30.87 13.30 -14.98
N PHE A 203 30.19 12.63 -15.90
CA PHE A 203 30.44 11.22 -16.21
C PHE A 203 31.93 11.01 -16.41
N ARG A 204 32.50 10.06 -15.65
CA ARG A 204 33.87 9.62 -15.89
C ARG A 204 33.84 8.76 -17.14
N LEU A 205 34.38 9.29 -18.22
CA LEU A 205 34.54 8.53 -19.45
C LEU A 205 35.44 7.31 -19.16
N PRO A 206 35.03 6.11 -19.60
CA PRO A 206 35.79 4.90 -19.34
C PRO A 206 37.15 4.96 -20.03
N LYS A 207 38.08 4.10 -19.57
CA LYS A 207 39.34 3.85 -20.27
C LYS A 207 39.08 3.00 -21.50
N CYS A 208 39.90 3.19 -22.53
CA CYS A 208 39.80 2.43 -23.76
C CYS A 208 40.29 0.98 -23.53
N SER A 209 39.49 0.00 -23.96
CA SER A 209 39.81 -1.43 -23.83
C SER A 209 41.10 -1.83 -24.57
N MET A 210 41.45 -1.10 -25.64
CA MET A 210 42.68 -1.34 -26.40
C MET A 210 43.87 -0.48 -25.94
N HIS A 211 43.60 0.63 -25.24
CA HIS A 211 44.61 1.60 -24.83
C HIS A 211 44.34 2.02 -23.38
N SER A 212 44.85 1.25 -22.42
CA SER A 212 44.56 1.39 -20.98
C SER A 212 44.91 2.77 -20.37
N ASN A 213 45.82 3.52 -21.01
CA ASN A 213 46.19 4.87 -20.59
C ASN A 213 45.35 5.98 -21.23
N ASN A 214 44.52 5.64 -22.23
CA ASN A 214 43.71 6.61 -22.95
C ASN A 214 42.24 6.50 -22.55
N ILE A 215 41.59 7.65 -22.44
CA ILE A 215 40.17 7.77 -22.17
C ILE A 215 39.41 7.70 -23.50
N VAL A 216 38.22 7.09 -23.47
CA VAL A 216 37.32 7.04 -24.62
C VAL A 216 36.69 8.42 -24.84
N PHE A 217 36.73 8.94 -26.07
CA PHE A 217 36.14 10.24 -26.43
C PHE A 217 35.14 10.13 -27.58
N HIS A 218 35.18 9.03 -28.34
CA HIS A 218 34.38 8.86 -29.55
C HIS A 218 33.55 7.58 -29.52
N PHE A 219 32.45 7.62 -30.23
CA PHE A 219 31.56 6.50 -30.50
C PHE A 219 31.54 6.23 -32.01
N CYS A 220 31.88 5.01 -32.41
CA CYS A 220 31.82 4.53 -33.78
C CYS A 220 30.37 4.16 -34.15
N ASN A 221 29.81 4.84 -35.14
CA ASN A 221 28.47 4.58 -35.67
C ASN A 221 28.47 3.53 -36.80
N ASP A 222 29.63 3.08 -37.24
CA ASP A 222 29.73 2.06 -38.29
C ASP A 222 29.25 0.70 -37.77
N LYS A 223 28.27 0.10 -38.47
CA LYS A 223 27.65 -1.17 -38.10
C LYS A 223 28.51 -2.38 -38.44
N GLU A 224 29.38 -2.25 -39.45
CA GLU A 224 30.28 -3.32 -39.89
C GLU A 224 31.66 -3.21 -39.21
N CYS A 225 31.74 -2.41 -38.14
CA CYS A 225 32.97 -2.22 -37.39
C CYS A 225 33.41 -3.53 -36.73
N LYS A 226 34.65 -3.94 -37.00
CA LYS A 226 35.24 -5.18 -36.44
C LYS A 226 35.80 -5.01 -35.02
N ALA A 227 35.72 -3.81 -34.44
CA ALA A 227 36.18 -3.56 -33.08
C ALA A 227 35.27 -4.24 -32.06
N SER A 228 35.86 -4.68 -30.93
CA SER A 228 35.11 -5.34 -29.85
C SER A 228 34.09 -4.43 -29.15
N THR A 229 34.29 -3.10 -29.23
CA THR A 229 33.37 -2.10 -28.68
C THR A 229 33.25 -0.92 -29.64
N PRO A 230 32.08 -0.26 -29.73
CA PRO A 230 31.94 0.97 -30.52
C PRO A 230 32.61 2.19 -29.86
N LEU A 231 33.09 2.04 -28.62
CA LEU A 231 33.78 3.09 -27.87
C LEU A 231 35.26 3.16 -28.28
N CYS A 232 35.72 4.31 -28.75
CA CYS A 232 37.10 4.51 -29.17
C CYS A 232 37.76 5.78 -28.60
N CYS A 233 39.06 5.69 -28.31
CA CYS A 233 39.90 6.85 -28.00
C CYS A 233 40.50 7.47 -29.28
N ASN A 234 41.18 8.61 -29.16
CA ASN A 234 41.81 9.28 -30.30
C ASN A 234 42.81 8.38 -31.06
N THR A 235 43.54 7.52 -30.36
CA THR A 235 44.48 6.56 -31.00
C THR A 235 43.72 5.51 -31.80
N CYS A 236 42.64 4.94 -31.24
CA CYS A 236 41.78 4.01 -31.97
C CYS A 236 41.16 4.65 -33.22
N MET A 237 40.76 5.92 -33.15
CA MET A 237 40.21 6.65 -34.28
C MET A 237 41.18 6.71 -35.46
N GLN A 238 42.47 6.90 -35.18
CA GLN A 238 43.51 7.01 -36.20
C GLN A 238 43.97 5.65 -36.76
N SER A 239 43.83 4.56 -36.00
CA SER A 239 44.39 3.26 -36.41
C SER A 239 43.33 2.21 -36.77
N LEU A 240 42.28 2.07 -35.95
CA LEU A 240 41.27 1.00 -36.06
C LEU A 240 39.95 1.50 -36.67
N HIS A 241 39.74 2.82 -36.67
CA HIS A 241 38.51 3.46 -37.15
C HIS A 241 38.78 4.58 -38.17
N GLU A 242 39.90 4.50 -38.89
CA GLU A 242 40.35 5.55 -39.83
C GLU A 242 39.30 5.89 -40.90
N ASN A 243 38.48 4.90 -41.29
CA ASN A 243 37.42 5.04 -42.30
C ASN A 243 36.01 4.85 -41.74
N HIS A 244 35.84 4.84 -40.42
CA HIS A 244 34.52 4.69 -39.81
C HIS A 244 33.93 6.05 -39.44
N THR A 245 32.61 6.18 -39.54
CA THR A 245 31.90 7.37 -39.04
C THR A 245 31.90 7.35 -37.51
N THR A 246 32.66 8.24 -36.90
CA THR A 246 32.70 8.43 -35.44
C THR A 246 32.08 9.75 -35.03
N VAL A 247 31.44 9.78 -33.86
CA VAL A 247 30.90 10.99 -33.24
C VAL A 247 31.44 11.13 -31.81
N PRO A 248 31.54 12.35 -31.26
CA PRO A 248 31.86 12.53 -29.85
C PRO A 248 30.86 11.81 -28.92
N ILE A 249 31.34 11.29 -27.80
CA ILE A 249 30.48 10.59 -26.82
C ILE A 249 29.43 11.52 -26.24
N GLU A 250 29.75 12.80 -26.05
CA GLU A 250 28.81 13.79 -25.54
C GLU A 250 27.60 13.92 -26.48
N GLU A 251 27.84 14.05 -27.78
CA GLU A 251 26.77 14.12 -28.78
C GLU A 251 25.94 12.83 -28.80
N LYS A 252 26.61 11.67 -28.69
CA LYS A 252 25.91 10.38 -28.63
C LYS A 252 25.08 10.24 -27.36
N ALA A 253 25.59 10.70 -26.22
CA ALA A 253 24.90 10.68 -24.94
C ALA A 253 23.64 11.56 -24.99
N GLU A 254 23.75 12.77 -25.55
CA GLU A 254 22.58 13.64 -25.77
C GLU A 254 21.56 13.01 -26.73
N GLN A 255 22.02 12.32 -27.78
CA GLN A 255 21.12 11.60 -28.69
C GLN A 255 20.38 10.47 -27.94
N ASN A 256 21.09 9.70 -27.13
CA ASN A 256 20.50 8.63 -26.32
C ASN A 256 19.51 9.20 -25.31
N GLU A 257 19.85 10.30 -24.62
CA GLU A 257 18.95 10.99 -23.71
C GLU A 257 17.66 11.42 -24.41
N ARG A 258 17.76 12.05 -25.59
CA ARG A 258 16.58 12.43 -26.40
C ARG A 258 15.73 11.22 -26.79
N GLN A 259 16.34 10.09 -27.12
CA GLN A 259 15.63 8.85 -27.43
C GLN A 259 14.93 8.27 -26.21
N LEU A 260 15.61 8.24 -25.05
CA LEU A 260 15.04 7.77 -23.78
C LEU A 260 13.84 8.63 -23.36
N LEU A 261 13.93 9.96 -23.49
CA LEU A 261 12.81 10.86 -23.19
C LEU A 261 11.59 10.60 -24.09
N LYS A 262 11.81 10.33 -25.39
CA LYS A 262 10.73 9.97 -26.32
C LYS A 262 10.09 8.63 -25.96
N LEU A 263 10.88 7.65 -25.55
CA LEU A 263 10.38 6.36 -25.08
C LEU A 263 9.56 6.52 -23.80
N LEU A 264 10.05 7.31 -22.85
CA LEU A 264 9.35 7.58 -21.59
C LEU A 264 8.00 8.29 -21.82
N ALA A 265 7.97 9.27 -22.73
CA ALA A 265 6.72 9.91 -23.13
C ALA A 265 5.74 8.93 -23.79
N THR A 266 6.24 8.02 -24.64
CA THR A 266 5.44 6.99 -25.28
C THR A 266 4.85 6.02 -24.27
N LEU A 267 5.66 5.55 -23.31
CA LEU A 267 5.23 4.66 -22.23
C LEU A 267 4.13 5.31 -21.38
N SER A 268 4.33 6.55 -20.95
CA SER A 268 3.32 7.30 -20.19
C SER A 268 2.02 7.47 -20.97
N TRP A 269 2.08 7.75 -22.27
CA TRP A 269 0.89 7.79 -23.12
C TRP A 269 0.17 6.43 -23.19
N THR A 270 0.92 5.34 -23.35
CA THR A 270 0.32 3.99 -23.37
C THR A 270 -0.30 3.61 -22.04
N GLU A 271 0.32 3.98 -20.92
CA GLU A 271 -0.20 3.76 -19.57
C GLU A 271 -1.54 4.48 -19.39
N GLY A 272 -1.62 5.76 -19.77
CA GLY A 272 -2.88 6.52 -19.74
C GLY A 272 -3.99 5.86 -20.58
N LYS A 273 -3.67 5.37 -21.78
CA LYS A 273 -4.63 4.64 -22.62
C LYS A 273 -5.13 3.34 -22.00
N LYS A 274 -4.25 2.62 -21.28
CA LYS A 274 -4.62 1.40 -20.57
C LYS A 274 -5.52 1.70 -19.37
N GLU A 275 -5.24 2.77 -18.63
CA GLU A 275 -6.09 3.21 -17.51
C GLU A 275 -7.49 3.61 -17.99
N GLU A 276 -7.59 4.38 -19.09
CA GLU A 276 -8.87 4.71 -19.73
C GLU A 276 -9.67 3.45 -20.11
N ALA A 277 -9.01 2.49 -20.77
CA ALA A 277 -9.65 1.23 -21.17
C ALA A 277 -10.10 0.39 -19.96
N LEU A 278 -9.30 0.37 -18.89
CA LEU A 278 -9.64 -0.31 -17.64
C LEU A 278 -10.87 0.31 -16.99
N GLN A 279 -10.95 1.65 -16.97
CA GLN A 279 -12.09 2.36 -16.40
C GLN A 279 -13.39 2.11 -17.19
N GLN A 280 -13.30 2.09 -18.52
CA GLN A 280 -14.45 1.71 -19.37
C GLN A 280 -14.88 0.26 -19.12
N ALA A 281 -13.94 -0.67 -18.99
CA ALA A 281 -14.25 -2.05 -18.68
C ALA A 281 -14.97 -2.19 -17.32
N LYS A 282 -14.52 -1.46 -16.29
CA LYS A 282 -15.20 -1.42 -14.98
C LYS A 282 -16.63 -0.91 -15.08
N GLN A 283 -16.85 0.21 -15.79
CA GLN A 283 -18.18 0.77 -16.00
C GLN A 283 -19.11 -0.21 -16.74
N ASN A 284 -18.59 -0.90 -17.75
CA ASN A 284 -19.36 -1.90 -18.49
C ASN A 284 -19.76 -3.07 -17.58
N VAL A 285 -18.83 -3.60 -16.77
CA VAL A 285 -19.12 -4.67 -15.80
C VAL A 285 -20.20 -4.24 -14.80
N GLU A 286 -20.11 -3.02 -14.26
CA GLU A 286 -21.13 -2.49 -13.36
C GLU A 286 -22.50 -2.35 -14.03
N SER A 287 -22.56 -1.87 -15.27
CA SER A 287 -23.83 -1.76 -16.01
C SER A 287 -24.50 -3.12 -16.24
N LEU A 288 -23.71 -4.14 -16.59
CA LEU A 288 -24.20 -5.51 -16.78
C LEU A 288 -24.72 -6.12 -15.47
N SER A 289 -24.01 -5.91 -14.36
CA SER A 289 -24.45 -6.40 -13.06
C SER A 289 -25.77 -5.80 -12.58
N ARG A 290 -26.04 -4.52 -12.91
CA ARG A 290 -27.33 -3.87 -12.61
C ARG A 290 -28.46 -4.48 -13.42
N SER A 291 -28.26 -4.70 -14.73
CA SER A 291 -29.27 -5.31 -15.58
C SER A 291 -29.59 -6.76 -15.21
N ASP A 292 -28.59 -7.53 -14.74
CA ASP A 292 -28.81 -8.90 -14.28
C ASP A 292 -29.69 -8.92 -13.01
N SER A 293 -29.44 -8.00 -12.06
CA SER A 293 -30.26 -7.86 -10.85
C SER A 293 -31.71 -7.47 -11.17
N GLU A 294 -31.93 -6.54 -12.10
CA GLU A 294 -33.27 -6.13 -12.52
C GLU A 294 -34.03 -7.28 -13.20
N TYR A 295 -33.34 -8.10 -14.00
CA TYR A 295 -33.95 -9.27 -14.64
C TYR A 295 -34.32 -10.35 -13.61
N GLU A 296 -33.48 -10.59 -12.61
CA GLU A 296 -33.79 -11.51 -11.51
C GLU A 296 -35.01 -11.05 -10.71
N GLU A 297 -35.11 -9.75 -10.37
CA GLU A 297 -36.26 -9.19 -9.65
C GLU A 297 -37.57 -9.41 -10.44
N VAL A 298 -37.60 -9.01 -11.71
CA VAL A 298 -38.79 -9.20 -12.58
C VAL A 298 -39.15 -10.68 -12.73
N SER A 299 -38.17 -11.56 -12.86
CA SER A 299 -38.37 -13.01 -12.93
C SER A 299 -39.01 -13.57 -11.65
N THR A 300 -38.54 -13.10 -10.49
CA THR A 300 -39.14 -13.48 -9.20
C THR A 300 -40.56 -12.96 -9.04
N GLU A 301 -40.84 -11.72 -9.44
CA GLU A 301 -42.16 -11.11 -9.37
C GLU A 301 -43.17 -11.88 -10.24
N ILE A 302 -42.82 -12.20 -11.48
CA ILE A 302 -43.64 -13.03 -12.37
C ILE A 302 -43.92 -14.41 -11.75
N LYS A 303 -42.94 -14.97 -11.03
CA LYS A 303 -43.10 -16.27 -10.36
C LYS A 303 -44.06 -16.18 -9.18
N ILE A 304 -43.93 -15.14 -8.35
CA ILE A 304 -44.84 -14.87 -7.23
C ILE A 304 -46.27 -14.66 -7.74
N GLU A 305 -46.47 -13.83 -8.77
CA GLU A 305 -47.79 -13.58 -9.37
C GLU A 305 -48.46 -14.89 -9.81
N ARG A 306 -47.69 -15.75 -10.50
CA ARG A 306 -48.16 -17.06 -10.97
C ARG A 306 -48.55 -17.96 -9.80
N ASP A 307 -47.77 -17.97 -8.73
CA ASP A 307 -48.05 -18.83 -7.57
C ASP A 307 -49.22 -18.29 -6.74
N LEU A 308 -49.40 -16.97 -6.64
CA LEU A 308 -50.58 -16.34 -6.04
C LEU A 308 -51.85 -16.70 -6.80
N GLU A 309 -51.81 -16.74 -8.14
CA GLU A 309 -52.98 -17.13 -8.93
C GLU A 309 -53.39 -18.59 -8.65
N LYS A 310 -52.42 -19.51 -8.60
CA LYS A 310 -52.70 -20.91 -8.21
C LYS A 310 -53.30 -21.02 -6.80
N ILE A 311 -52.83 -20.19 -5.86
CA ILE A 311 -53.38 -20.14 -4.50
C ILE A 311 -54.84 -19.64 -4.52
N ARG A 312 -55.17 -18.65 -5.35
CA ARG A 312 -56.55 -18.16 -5.50
C ARG A 312 -57.47 -19.23 -6.08
N GLU A 313 -57.00 -19.95 -7.11
CA GLU A 313 -57.75 -21.06 -7.73
C GLU A 313 -58.03 -22.16 -6.71
N THR A 314 -57.00 -22.64 -6.00
CA THR A 314 -57.16 -23.68 -4.97
C THR A 314 -58.02 -23.22 -3.80
N LYS A 315 -57.91 -21.94 -3.39
CA LYS A 315 -58.81 -21.38 -2.37
C LYS A 315 -60.27 -21.46 -2.81
N LYS A 316 -60.57 -21.07 -4.04
CA LYS A 316 -61.93 -21.13 -4.60
C LYS A 316 -62.45 -22.58 -4.64
N GLU A 317 -61.62 -23.52 -5.04
CA GLU A 317 -61.98 -24.95 -5.02
C GLU A 317 -62.31 -25.44 -3.60
N ILE A 318 -61.54 -25.02 -2.59
CA ILE A 318 -61.81 -25.37 -1.19
C ILE A 318 -63.13 -24.76 -0.71
N GLU A 319 -63.39 -23.48 -1.03
CA GLU A 319 -64.64 -22.80 -0.68
C GLU A 319 -65.85 -23.52 -1.29
N ASP A 320 -65.79 -23.90 -2.57
CA ASP A 320 -66.84 -24.68 -3.25
C ASP A 320 -67.08 -26.05 -2.58
N ILE A 321 -66.01 -26.71 -2.10
CA ILE A 321 -66.12 -27.99 -1.38
C ILE A 321 -66.79 -27.80 -0.02
N LEU A 322 -66.44 -26.72 0.71
CA LEU A 322 -67.02 -26.42 2.01
C LEU A 322 -68.52 -26.13 1.88
N GLU A 323 -68.94 -25.34 0.90
CA GLU A 323 -70.36 -25.03 0.67
C GLU A 323 -71.18 -26.30 0.34
N LYS A 324 -70.63 -27.20 -0.49
CA LYS A 324 -71.23 -28.51 -0.77
C LYS A 324 -71.34 -29.38 0.48
N ARG A 325 -70.36 -29.29 1.39
CA ARG A 325 -70.39 -30.05 2.65
C ARG A 325 -71.42 -29.49 3.62
N ASP A 326 -71.53 -28.17 3.75
CA ASP A 326 -72.50 -27.51 4.63
C ASP A 326 -73.94 -27.79 4.19
N THR A 327 -74.21 -27.70 2.89
CA THR A 327 -75.51 -28.08 2.31
C THR A 327 -75.85 -29.55 2.56
N SER A 328 -74.87 -30.44 2.42
CA SER A 328 -75.02 -31.87 2.75
C SER A 328 -75.30 -32.11 4.24
N LEU A 329 -74.62 -31.37 5.13
CA LEU A 329 -74.84 -31.45 6.57
C LEU A 329 -76.26 -30.99 6.95
N LEU A 330 -76.73 -29.88 6.40
CA LEU A 330 -78.11 -29.39 6.60
C LEU A 330 -79.14 -30.41 6.14
N LEU A 331 -78.90 -31.10 5.02
CA LEU A 331 -79.78 -32.18 4.56
C LEU A 331 -79.77 -33.35 5.53
N SER A 332 -78.59 -33.76 6.01
CA SER A 332 -78.47 -34.85 6.99
C SER A 332 -79.16 -34.52 8.32
N GLN A 333 -79.05 -33.28 8.81
CA GLN A 333 -79.76 -32.81 10.01
C GLN A 333 -81.28 -32.90 9.83
N LYS A 334 -81.82 -32.42 8.70
CA LYS A 334 -83.25 -32.55 8.40
C LYS A 334 -83.73 -34.00 8.34
N ILE A 335 -82.89 -34.92 7.83
CA ILE A 335 -83.21 -36.36 7.80
C ILE A 335 -83.25 -36.92 9.22
N VAL A 336 -82.28 -36.57 10.08
CA VAL A 336 -82.25 -36.99 11.49
C VAL A 336 -83.47 -36.46 12.25
N GLU A 337 -83.78 -35.17 12.15
CA GLU A 337 -84.96 -34.55 12.79
C GLU A 337 -86.26 -35.23 12.35
N LYS A 338 -86.40 -35.54 11.07
CA LYS A 338 -87.58 -36.25 10.54
C LYS A 338 -87.64 -37.70 11.04
N GLY A 339 -86.50 -38.39 11.15
CA GLY A 339 -86.41 -39.72 11.75
C GLY A 339 -86.80 -39.72 13.23
N GLU A 340 -86.31 -38.75 13.99
CA GLU A 340 -86.65 -38.57 15.40
C GLU A 340 -88.14 -38.28 15.62
N ALA A 341 -88.76 -37.46 14.76
CA ALA A 341 -90.20 -37.20 14.80
C ALA A 341 -91.02 -38.48 14.52
N LEU A 342 -90.64 -39.27 13.53
CA LEU A 342 -91.28 -40.56 13.23
C LEU A 342 -91.13 -41.58 14.38
N CYS A 343 -89.99 -41.57 15.09
CA CYS A 343 -89.79 -42.40 16.27
C CYS A 343 -90.66 -41.99 17.48
N LYS A 344 -91.11 -40.73 17.56
CA LYS A 344 -92.01 -40.24 18.62
C LYS A 344 -93.48 -40.56 18.36
N GLU A 345 -93.88 -40.70 17.09
CA GLU A 345 -95.27 -41.01 16.70
C GLU A 345 -95.55 -42.51 16.56
N ALA A 346 -94.52 -43.34 16.43
CA ALA A 346 -94.64 -44.79 16.42
C ALA A 346 -94.57 -45.37 17.84
N THR A 347 -95.53 -46.19 18.25
CA THR A 347 -95.35 -47.16 19.35
C THR A 347 -94.27 -48.15 18.94
N VAL A 348 -93.02 -47.86 19.29
CA VAL A 348 -91.88 -48.74 19.05
C VAL A 348 -91.99 -49.93 20.00
N VAL A 349 -92.40 -51.09 19.48
CA VAL A 349 -92.22 -52.37 20.19
C VAL A 349 -90.72 -52.71 20.14
N PRO A 350 -90.03 -52.91 21.27
CA PRO A 350 -88.65 -53.36 21.25
C PRO A 350 -88.61 -54.77 20.64
N ILE A 351 -87.98 -54.91 19.47
CA ILE A 351 -87.58 -56.23 18.96
C ILE A 351 -86.33 -56.62 19.77
N PRO A 352 -86.32 -57.77 20.48
CA PRO A 352 -85.12 -58.23 21.16
C PRO A 352 -84.02 -58.46 20.12
N MET A 353 -82.82 -57.93 20.35
CA MET A 353 -81.65 -58.33 19.56
C MET A 353 -81.42 -59.83 19.79
N PRO A 354 -81.31 -60.65 18.72
CA PRO A 354 -80.97 -62.06 18.87
C PRO A 354 -79.58 -62.18 19.51
N THR A 355 -79.44 -63.13 20.43
CA THR A 355 -78.16 -63.36 21.12
C THR A 355 -77.18 -63.98 20.14
N ILE A 356 -75.88 -63.74 20.32
CA ILE A 356 -74.81 -64.20 19.41
C ILE A 356 -74.90 -65.72 19.09
N GLN A 357 -75.47 -66.53 19.99
CA GLN A 357 -75.68 -67.97 19.78
C GLN A 357 -76.71 -68.33 18.70
N GLU A 358 -77.68 -67.46 18.40
CA GLU A 358 -78.69 -67.67 17.35
C GLU A 358 -78.16 -67.32 15.94
N ILE A 359 -77.15 -66.45 15.85
CA ILE A 359 -76.52 -66.05 14.57
C ILE A 359 -75.57 -67.14 14.06
N VAL A 360 -74.97 -67.95 14.93
CA VAL A 360 -73.95 -68.96 14.56
C VAL A 360 -74.54 -70.27 14.01
N HIS A 361 -75.80 -70.60 14.30
CA HIS A 361 -76.39 -71.91 13.94
C HIS A 361 -77.31 -71.89 12.71
N SER A 362 -77.43 -70.77 12.00
CA SER A 362 -78.19 -70.71 10.74
C SER A 362 -77.28 -70.89 9.52
N THR A 363 -77.20 -72.11 9.02
CA THR A 363 -76.54 -72.42 7.74
C THR A 363 -77.26 -71.71 6.57
N PRO A 364 -76.56 -70.97 5.69
CA PRO A 364 -77.20 -70.33 4.53
C PRO A 364 -77.54 -71.35 3.44
N LYS A 365 -78.81 -71.44 3.05
CA LYS A 365 -79.22 -72.14 1.82
C LYS A 365 -78.73 -71.34 0.61
N ILE A 366 -77.78 -71.92 -0.11
CA ILE A 366 -77.19 -71.41 -1.34
C ILE A 366 -78.26 -71.32 -2.44
N ALA A 367 -78.51 -70.10 -2.94
CA ALA A 367 -79.13 -69.88 -4.25
C ALA A 367 -78.10 -69.24 -5.20
N LYS A 368 -78.00 -69.82 -6.40
CA LYS A 368 -76.94 -69.62 -7.41
C LYS A 368 -77.12 -68.32 -8.24
N PRO A 369 -76.07 -67.88 -8.97
CA PRO A 369 -75.85 -66.48 -9.36
C PRO A 369 -76.40 -66.12 -10.75
N VAL A 370 -76.73 -64.84 -10.96
CA VAL A 370 -76.89 -64.22 -12.29
C VAL A 370 -75.62 -63.42 -12.62
N ARG A 371 -75.15 -63.56 -13.86
CA ARG A 371 -73.79 -63.24 -14.33
C ARG A 371 -73.78 -62.09 -15.35
N ILE A 372 -72.75 -61.21 -15.22
CA ILE A 372 -71.96 -60.52 -16.29
C ILE A 372 -72.62 -59.24 -16.87
N ALA A 373 -71.94 -58.10 -17.09
CA ALA A 373 -70.58 -57.89 -17.59
C ALA A 373 -69.79 -56.73 -16.94
N ARG A 374 -68.51 -57.01 -16.64
CA ARG A 374 -67.42 -56.02 -16.55
C ARG A 374 -66.62 -56.09 -17.84
N GLN A 375 -66.48 -54.98 -18.55
CA GLN A 375 -65.40 -54.80 -19.52
C GLN A 375 -64.18 -54.19 -18.81
N LEU A 376 -63.07 -54.91 -18.91
CA LEU A 376 -61.72 -54.53 -18.48
C LEU A 376 -60.92 -54.17 -19.72
N ILE A 377 -60.32 -52.98 -19.80
CA ILE A 377 -59.05 -52.74 -20.52
C ILE A 377 -58.35 -51.58 -19.77
N ASN A 378 -57.36 -51.83 -18.91
CA ASN A 378 -55.94 -52.18 -19.13
C ASN A 378 -55.06 -50.95 -19.45
N TYR A 379 -53.92 -50.92 -18.77
CA TYR A 379 -53.01 -49.83 -18.46
C TYR A 379 -51.76 -49.93 -19.34
N ARG A 380 -51.35 -48.82 -19.99
CA ARG A 380 -49.94 -48.50 -20.35
C ARG A 380 -49.87 -47.20 -21.16
N THR A 381 -48.75 -46.50 -20.98
CA THR A 381 -48.17 -45.36 -21.73
C THR A 381 -48.44 -43.94 -21.23
N TRP A 382 -47.82 -43.59 -20.11
CA TRP A 382 -47.37 -42.22 -19.82
C TRP A 382 -45.84 -42.26 -19.77
N PHE A 383 -45.17 -41.52 -20.67
CA PHE A 383 -43.86 -40.86 -20.55
C PHE A 383 -43.26 -40.57 -21.94
N LYS A 384 -43.32 -39.30 -22.37
CA LYS A 384 -42.28 -38.65 -23.17
C LYS A 384 -42.24 -37.17 -22.78
N PRO A 385 -41.13 -36.65 -22.23
CA PRO A 385 -40.91 -35.22 -22.09
C PRO A 385 -40.40 -34.63 -23.42
N LYS A 386 -40.72 -33.36 -23.68
CA LYS A 386 -40.02 -32.51 -24.64
C LYS A 386 -39.10 -31.56 -23.88
#